data_AF-A0A4R3VMS4-F1
#
_entry.id   AF-A0A4R3VMS4-F1
#
_cell.length_a   1.000
_cell.length_b   1.000
_cell.length_c   1.000
_cell.angle_alpha   90.00
_cell.angle_beta   90.00
_cell.angle_gamma   90.00
#
_symmetry.space_group_name_H-M   'P 1'
#
loop_
_entity.id
_entity.type
_entity.pdbx_description
1 polymer ?
#
loop_
_entity_poly.entity_id
_entity_poly.type
_entity_poly.pdbx_seq_one_letter_code
_entity_poly.pdbx_strand_id
1 'polypeptide(L)'
;MNNPSVILKENSESFSASVSSGELNVPPSSIIKLQVSRQEIASLSRVGNDLVVTTHSGEKLVLKNFYLAGEHGDNELVLQEDDGALWWAKEPTISSSYESISSIDELMLGIGGTESSGAGIFPYFLAGAAGVAGIAGVVAMSSGSGGNRDLSANEPNVTAPAAPTVTVSGDGRSVSGTAETGNIIILTDEAGNELGRVAVGEDGTFNVSLPQELTNGEVVTVVVTDAVGNRSEPVTVIAPDTTPPAEPGELAVTEDGTSVSGTAEAGSTVTVTDGAGNELGRVTVGEDGTFNVPLSPTLTNGEAVTVVVTDAAGNVSESTTITAPDSTIPAVPGELAIAEDGTSVSGTAEAGSTVTVTDGAGNELGSVTVGEDGTFNVPLSPALTNGETITTVVTDTAGNVSESTTITAPDSTIPAVPGELAIAEDGTSVSGTAEAGSTVTVTDAAGNELGSVTVGEDGSFSVPLSPALTNGETITTVVTDTAGNVSESTTITAPDSTIPAVPGELAIAQDGTSVSGTAEAGSTVTVTDGAGNELGSVTVGEDGSFSVPLSPALTNGETITTVVTDAAGNVSESTTITAPDSTIPAVPGELAIAQDGTSVSGTAEAGSTVTVTDAAGNELGSVTVGEDGTFNVP
;
A
#
# COMPACT_ATOMS: atom_id res chain seq x y z
N MET A 1 -44.69 0.79 17.81
CA MET A 1 -45.29 0.79 16.46
C MET A 1 -45.70 -0.63 16.06
N ASN A 2 -46.71 -1.20 16.73
CA ASN A 2 -47.13 -2.59 16.49
C ASN A 2 -48.37 -2.66 15.58
N ASN A 3 -48.39 -3.62 14.64
CA ASN A 3 -49.47 -3.91 13.70
C ASN A 3 -49.90 -2.72 12.80
N PRO A 4 -49.05 -2.30 11.83
CA PRO A 4 -49.46 -1.44 10.73
C PRO A 4 -50.59 -2.08 9.91
N SER A 5 -51.52 -1.26 9.44
CA SER A 5 -52.55 -1.65 8.47
C SER A 5 -52.21 -1.05 7.11
N VAL A 6 -52.22 -1.88 6.07
CA VAL A 6 -52.02 -1.47 4.68
C VAL A 6 -53.35 -1.58 3.94
N ILE A 7 -53.72 -0.54 3.20
CA ILE A 7 -54.93 -0.48 2.38
C ILE A 7 -54.52 -0.20 0.94
N LEU A 8 -54.92 -1.04 -0.01
CA LEU A 8 -54.59 -0.87 -1.43
C LEU A 8 -55.58 0.11 -2.10
N LYS A 9 -55.07 1.17 -2.77
CA LYS A 9 -55.93 2.16 -3.44
C LYS A 9 -56.73 1.58 -4.62
N GLU A 10 -56.24 0.50 -5.25
CA GLU A 10 -56.90 -0.14 -6.40
C GLU A 10 -58.26 -0.80 -6.08
N ASN A 11 -58.45 -1.32 -4.85
CA ASN A 11 -59.57 -2.20 -4.52
C ASN A 11 -60.17 -2.00 -3.11
N SER A 12 -59.60 -1.10 -2.30
CA SER A 12 -59.97 -0.86 -0.90
C SER A 12 -59.82 -2.06 0.04
N GLU A 13 -59.12 -3.13 -0.36
CA GLU A 13 -58.79 -4.23 0.54
C GLU A 13 -57.75 -3.77 1.56
N SER A 14 -57.99 -4.12 2.83
CA SER A 14 -57.09 -3.81 3.93
C SER A 14 -56.57 -5.08 4.60
N PHE A 15 -55.27 -5.09 4.91
CA PHE A 15 -54.64 -6.18 5.63
C PHE A 15 -53.73 -5.66 6.75
N SER A 16 -53.80 -6.30 7.91
CA SER A 16 -52.86 -6.06 9.00
C SER A 16 -51.55 -6.79 8.69
N ALA A 17 -50.46 -6.05 8.53
CA ALA A 17 -49.18 -6.64 8.15
C ALA A 17 -48.33 -6.97 9.39
N SER A 18 -47.78 -8.19 9.43
CA SER A 18 -46.85 -8.62 10.48
C SER A 18 -45.46 -8.06 10.22
N VAL A 19 -45.05 -7.04 10.98
CA VAL A 19 -43.70 -6.47 10.93
C VAL A 19 -42.69 -7.52 11.36
N SER A 20 -41.80 -7.94 10.45
CA SER A 20 -40.65 -8.77 10.79
C SER A 20 -39.47 -7.86 11.07
N SER A 21 -38.78 -8.05 12.21
CA SER A 21 -37.49 -7.40 12.50
C SER A 21 -37.46 -5.86 12.37
N GLY A 22 -38.60 -5.18 12.45
CA GLY A 22 -38.72 -3.73 12.25
C GLY A 22 -38.90 -3.29 10.79
N GLU A 23 -39.20 -4.19 9.85
CA GLU A 23 -39.43 -3.87 8.43
C GLU A 23 -40.82 -4.33 7.95
N LEU A 24 -41.37 -3.59 6.97
CA LEU A 24 -42.63 -3.87 6.27
C LEU A 24 -42.46 -3.62 4.77
N ASN A 25 -42.79 -4.59 3.93
CA ASN A 25 -42.91 -4.37 2.48
C ASN A 25 -44.22 -3.65 2.13
N VAL A 26 -44.11 -2.49 1.49
CA VAL A 26 -45.24 -1.68 1.00
C VAL A 26 -45.47 -1.98 -0.49
N PRO A 27 -46.67 -2.44 -0.90
CA PRO A 27 -47.07 -2.47 -2.31
C PRO A 27 -47.28 -1.04 -2.84
N PRO A 28 -47.00 -0.74 -4.11
CA PRO A 28 -47.24 0.59 -4.69
C PRO A 28 -48.73 0.96 -4.67
N SER A 29 -49.03 2.26 -4.64
CA SER A 29 -50.39 2.82 -4.46
C SER A 29 -51.15 2.29 -3.24
N SER A 30 -50.50 2.32 -2.06
CA SER A 30 -51.07 1.93 -0.76
C SER A 30 -51.20 3.11 0.21
N ILE A 31 -52.23 3.08 1.06
CA ILE A 31 -52.28 3.86 2.30
C ILE A 31 -51.76 2.97 3.44
N ILE A 32 -50.79 3.48 4.21
CA ILE A 32 -50.18 2.79 5.34
C ILE A 32 -50.58 3.51 6.62
N LYS A 33 -51.41 2.86 7.44
CA LYS A 33 -51.88 3.41 8.71
C LYS A 33 -51.12 2.82 9.91
N LEU A 34 -50.45 3.68 10.66
CA LEU A 34 -49.72 3.33 11.89
C LEU A 34 -50.51 3.73 13.14
N GLN A 35 -50.50 2.89 14.17
CA GLN A 35 -50.95 3.25 15.52
C GLN A 35 -49.76 3.84 16.29
N VAL A 36 -49.65 5.16 16.33
CA VAL A 36 -48.59 5.97 16.95
C VAL A 36 -49.01 7.44 16.91
N SER A 37 -48.81 8.21 17.99
CA SER A 37 -49.10 9.64 17.95
C SER A 37 -48.03 10.39 17.16
N ARG A 38 -48.41 11.47 16.48
CA ARG A 38 -47.45 12.36 15.80
C ARG A 38 -46.45 13.02 16.76
N GLN A 39 -46.75 13.06 18.06
CA GLN A 39 -45.84 13.54 19.12
C GLN A 39 -44.83 12.47 19.59
N GLU A 40 -45.01 11.20 19.20
CA GLU A 40 -44.06 10.12 19.48
C GLU A 40 -43.01 9.95 18.37
N ILE A 41 -43.26 10.51 17.18
CA ILE A 41 -42.36 10.46 16.02
C ILE A 41 -41.19 11.42 16.24
N ALA A 42 -39.96 10.88 16.30
CA ALA A 42 -38.72 11.66 16.34
C ALA A 42 -38.22 12.05 14.94
N SER A 43 -38.44 11.18 13.95
CA SER A 43 -38.06 11.45 12.56
C SER A 43 -38.84 10.57 11.58
N LEU A 44 -39.21 11.16 10.44
CA LEU A 44 -39.50 10.44 9.20
C LEU A 44 -38.33 10.72 8.24
N SER A 45 -37.72 9.68 7.66
CA SER A 45 -36.57 9.87 6.77
C SER A 45 -36.57 8.88 5.59
N ARG A 46 -36.24 9.38 4.41
CA ARG A 46 -36.12 8.57 3.18
C ARG A 46 -34.74 7.92 3.10
N VAL A 47 -34.70 6.63 2.77
CA VAL A 47 -33.46 5.87 2.53
C VAL A 47 -33.63 5.10 1.22
N GLY A 48 -33.11 5.66 0.12
CA GLY A 48 -33.41 5.14 -1.22
C GLY A 48 -34.91 5.28 -1.52
N ASN A 49 -35.61 4.14 -1.68
CA ASN A 49 -37.07 4.11 -1.82
C ASN A 49 -37.80 3.68 -0.55
N ASP A 50 -37.09 3.47 0.56
CA ASP A 50 -37.68 3.13 1.85
C ASP A 50 -38.01 4.38 2.65
N LEU A 51 -39.08 4.31 3.47
CA LEU A 51 -39.38 5.29 4.50
C LEU A 51 -39.06 4.72 5.88
N VAL A 52 -38.09 5.33 6.57
CA VAL A 52 -37.75 5.05 7.96
C VAL A 52 -38.58 5.93 8.89
N VAL A 53 -39.38 5.29 9.73
CA VAL A 53 -40.11 5.90 10.85
C VAL A 53 -39.34 5.61 12.13
N THR A 54 -38.93 6.64 12.87
CA THR A 54 -38.25 6.49 14.18
C THR A 54 -39.01 7.26 15.26
N THR A 55 -39.24 6.65 16.42
CA THR A 55 -39.89 7.30 17.58
C THR A 55 -38.89 7.90 18.56
N HIS A 56 -39.36 8.80 19.43
CA HIS A 56 -38.59 9.32 20.56
C HIS A 56 -38.21 8.24 21.60
N SER A 57 -38.84 7.06 21.55
CA SER A 57 -38.44 5.88 22.33
C SER A 57 -37.31 5.07 21.69
N GLY A 58 -36.84 5.44 20.49
CA GLY A 58 -35.80 4.73 19.74
C GLY A 58 -36.29 3.49 18.98
N GLU A 59 -37.60 3.29 18.87
CA GLU A 59 -38.18 2.24 18.03
C GLU A 59 -38.11 2.67 16.55
N LYS A 60 -37.76 1.75 15.65
CA LYS A 60 -37.60 2.00 14.22
C LYS A 60 -38.47 1.05 13.41
N LEU A 61 -39.21 1.59 12.44
CA LEU A 61 -39.99 0.85 11.45
C LEU A 61 -39.56 1.29 10.04
N VAL A 62 -39.16 0.33 9.19
CA VAL A 62 -38.76 0.58 7.80
C VAL A 62 -39.88 0.14 6.86
N LEU A 63 -40.55 1.11 6.24
CA LEU A 63 -41.55 0.92 5.20
C LEU A 63 -40.82 0.78 3.86
N LYS A 64 -40.50 -0.46 3.48
CA LYS A 64 -39.77 -0.80 2.25
C LYS A 64 -40.56 -0.41 1.02
N ASN A 65 -39.87 0.19 0.04
CA ASN A 65 -40.47 0.66 -1.23
C ASN A 65 -41.59 1.71 -1.09
N PHE A 66 -41.69 2.41 0.05
CA PHE A 66 -42.68 3.47 0.26
C PHE A 66 -42.66 4.54 -0.86
N TYR A 67 -41.50 4.87 -1.43
CA TYR A 67 -41.38 5.86 -2.50
C TYR A 67 -41.40 5.26 -3.92
N LEU A 68 -41.91 4.03 -4.11
CA LEU A 68 -42.27 3.53 -5.43
C LEU A 68 -43.71 3.97 -5.80
N ALA A 69 -43.79 4.88 -6.77
CA ALA A 69 -45.04 5.28 -7.42
C ALA A 69 -45.76 4.07 -8.07
N GLY A 70 -47.09 4.11 -8.10
CA GLY A 70 -47.93 3.12 -8.78
C GLY A 70 -48.99 3.75 -9.67
N GLU A 71 -49.75 2.91 -10.38
CA GLU A 71 -50.76 3.36 -11.37
C GLU A 71 -51.94 4.13 -10.75
N HIS A 72 -52.08 4.11 -9.42
CA HIS A 72 -53.08 4.86 -8.63
C HIS A 72 -52.44 5.90 -7.69
N GLY A 73 -51.28 6.43 -8.10
CA GLY A 73 -50.51 7.44 -7.36
C GLY A 73 -49.58 6.83 -6.30
N ASP A 74 -48.94 7.70 -5.53
CA ASP A 74 -47.93 7.33 -4.54
C ASP A 74 -48.52 6.66 -3.29
N ASN A 75 -47.61 6.10 -2.47
CA ASN A 75 -47.97 5.57 -1.15
C ASN A 75 -48.08 6.71 -0.13
N GLU A 76 -49.01 6.56 0.81
CA GLU A 76 -49.32 7.61 1.79
C GLU A 76 -49.28 7.09 3.22
N LEU A 77 -48.72 7.91 4.12
CA LEU A 77 -48.60 7.59 5.54
C LEU A 77 -49.70 8.28 6.34
N VAL A 78 -50.50 7.50 7.08
CA VAL A 78 -51.50 8.01 8.02
C VAL A 78 -51.12 7.57 9.43
N LEU A 79 -51.01 8.52 10.34
CA LEU A 79 -50.84 8.25 11.77
C LEU A 79 -52.22 8.26 12.45
N GLN A 80 -52.45 7.32 13.36
CA GLN A 80 -53.64 7.29 14.20
C GLN A 80 -53.23 7.43 15.68
N GLU A 81 -53.79 8.44 16.35
CA GLU A 81 -53.55 8.73 17.76
C GLU A 81 -54.51 7.93 18.66
N ASP A 82 -54.20 7.84 19.97
CA ASP A 82 -54.93 7.01 20.95
C ASP A 82 -56.43 7.37 21.11
N ASP A 83 -56.83 8.60 20.77
CA ASP A 83 -58.23 9.04 20.76
C ASP A 83 -58.99 8.66 19.48
N GLY A 84 -58.27 8.11 18.49
CA GLY A 84 -58.75 7.70 17.19
C GLY A 84 -58.51 8.72 16.06
N ALA A 85 -58.01 9.92 16.34
CA ALA A 85 -57.76 10.96 15.33
C ALA A 85 -56.77 10.50 14.25
N LEU A 86 -57.02 10.90 13.00
CA LEU A 86 -56.20 10.54 11.83
C LEU A 86 -55.44 11.76 11.29
N TRP A 87 -54.14 11.57 11.06
CA TRP A 87 -53.24 12.59 10.51
C TRP A 87 -52.52 12.03 9.29
N TRP A 88 -52.77 12.61 8.12
CA TRP A 88 -52.02 12.34 6.91
C TRP A 88 -50.68 13.08 6.97
N ALA A 89 -49.57 12.33 6.87
CA ALA A 89 -48.24 12.89 6.74
C ALA A 89 -47.95 13.10 5.25
N LYS A 90 -48.03 14.35 4.79
CA LYS A 90 -47.65 14.74 3.43
C LYS A 90 -46.14 14.68 3.28
N GLU A 91 -45.68 14.08 2.18
CA GLU A 91 -44.26 13.92 1.81
C GLU A 91 -43.39 13.51 3.02
N PRO A 92 -43.63 12.30 3.58
CA PRO A 92 -43.23 11.92 4.94
C PRO A 92 -41.70 11.83 5.14
N THR A 93 -41.10 12.98 5.37
CA THR A 93 -39.66 13.25 5.52
C THR A 93 -39.40 14.12 6.75
N ILE A 94 -38.18 14.64 6.92
CA ILE A 94 -37.80 15.43 8.10
C ILE A 94 -38.60 16.74 8.27
N SER A 95 -39.23 17.22 7.19
CA SER A 95 -40.06 18.43 7.11
C SER A 95 -41.58 18.13 7.03
N SER A 96 -42.00 16.88 7.24
CA SER A 96 -43.40 16.40 7.10
C SER A 96 -44.45 17.38 7.62
N SER A 97 -45.37 17.81 6.74
CA SER A 97 -46.59 18.49 7.18
C SER A 97 -47.70 17.47 7.48
N TYR A 98 -48.43 17.70 8.57
CA TYR A 98 -49.49 16.80 9.04
C TYR A 98 -50.86 17.46 8.87
N GLU A 99 -51.72 16.86 8.04
CA GLU A 99 -53.11 17.30 7.84
C GLU A 99 -54.08 16.37 8.55
N SER A 100 -55.07 16.92 9.26
CA SER A 100 -56.12 16.14 9.92
C SER A 100 -57.20 15.72 8.91
N ILE A 101 -57.37 14.41 8.71
CA ILE A 101 -58.38 13.83 7.80
C ILE A 101 -59.54 13.25 8.61
N SER A 102 -60.76 13.21 8.04
CA SER A 102 -61.93 12.63 8.73
C SER A 102 -62.07 11.12 8.47
N SER A 103 -61.63 10.65 7.31
CA SER A 103 -61.44 9.23 6.98
C SER A 103 -60.28 9.05 6.00
N ILE A 104 -59.73 7.83 5.93
CA ILE A 104 -58.79 7.45 4.86
C ILE A 104 -59.46 7.39 3.48
N ASP A 105 -60.80 7.39 3.40
CA ASP A 105 -61.54 7.43 2.13
C ASP A 105 -61.25 8.69 1.30
N GLU A 106 -60.86 9.80 1.96
CA GLU A 106 -60.43 11.06 1.33
C GLU A 106 -59.20 10.86 0.43
N LEU A 107 -58.35 9.88 0.77
CA LEU A 107 -57.06 9.58 0.14
C LEU A 107 -57.16 8.48 -0.94
N MET A 108 -58.36 7.92 -1.16
CA MET A 108 -58.60 6.80 -2.08
C MET A 108 -58.93 7.25 -3.52
N LEU A 109 -59.02 8.56 -3.79
CA LEU A 109 -59.57 9.11 -5.04
C LEU A 109 -58.56 9.20 -6.21
N GLY A 110 -57.58 8.29 -6.27
CA GLY A 110 -56.57 8.18 -7.33
C GLY A 110 -57.04 7.46 -8.62
N ILE A 111 -58.33 7.54 -8.96
CA ILE A 111 -58.96 6.67 -9.97
C ILE A 111 -59.80 7.45 -11.01
N GLY A 112 -59.19 7.78 -12.16
CA GLY A 112 -59.94 7.94 -13.41
C GLY A 112 -59.67 9.14 -14.33
N GLY A 113 -58.64 9.04 -15.18
CA GLY A 113 -58.85 9.22 -16.63
C GLY A 113 -58.46 10.53 -17.35
N THR A 114 -57.37 10.43 -18.11
CA THR A 114 -57.15 11.02 -19.46
C THR A 114 -57.08 12.55 -19.68
N GLU A 115 -55.84 13.01 -19.87
CA GLU A 115 -55.36 13.96 -20.89
C GLU A 115 -56.26 15.12 -21.39
N SER A 116 -55.87 16.35 -21.05
CA SER A 116 -55.60 17.39 -22.06
C SER A 116 -54.68 18.48 -21.51
N SER A 117 -53.82 19.03 -22.36
CA SER A 117 -52.87 20.10 -22.04
C SER A 117 -53.57 21.43 -21.71
N GLY A 118 -53.05 22.14 -20.68
CA GLY A 118 -53.06 23.60 -20.61
C GLY A 118 -54.20 24.31 -19.87
N ALA A 119 -53.80 25.13 -18.89
CA ALA A 119 -54.48 26.35 -18.40
C ALA A 119 -55.91 26.23 -17.80
N GLY A 120 -55.97 25.91 -16.50
CA GLY A 120 -56.78 26.62 -15.49
C GLY A 120 -58.31 26.44 -15.45
N ILE A 121 -58.86 26.14 -14.26
CA ILE A 121 -59.74 27.03 -13.44
C ILE A 121 -60.30 26.28 -12.19
N PHE A 122 -60.29 26.94 -11.03
CA PHE A 122 -61.09 26.55 -9.85
C PHE A 122 -62.55 27.04 -10.01
N PRO A 123 -63.53 26.48 -9.27
CA PRO A 123 -63.96 27.17 -8.04
C PRO A 123 -64.45 26.27 -6.87
N TYR A 124 -64.15 26.74 -5.64
CA TYR A 124 -65.00 26.90 -4.44
C TYR A 124 -66.43 26.24 -4.39
N PHE A 125 -67.04 25.85 -3.25
CA PHE A 125 -66.99 26.34 -1.85
C PHE A 125 -67.77 25.34 -0.93
N LEU A 126 -68.02 25.42 0.40
CA LEU A 126 -67.90 26.42 1.49
C LEU A 126 -67.98 25.73 2.89
N ALA A 127 -67.70 26.47 3.96
CA ALA A 127 -68.11 26.30 5.38
C ALA A 127 -67.22 25.44 6.32
N GLY A 128 -66.91 25.89 7.54
CA GLY A 128 -67.39 27.14 8.19
C GLY A 128 -66.60 27.62 9.41
N ALA A 129 -66.83 28.88 9.78
CA ALA A 129 -66.20 29.57 10.91
C ALA A 129 -67.28 30.20 11.82
N ALA A 130 -66.97 30.39 13.11
CA ALA A 130 -67.85 31.02 14.09
C ALA A 130 -67.29 32.38 14.56
N GLY A 131 -68.11 33.44 14.60
CA GLY A 131 -67.60 34.81 14.83
C GLY A 131 -68.62 35.95 15.01
N VAL A 132 -69.66 35.72 15.81
CA VAL A 132 -70.65 36.67 16.42
C VAL A 132 -70.49 38.20 16.20
N ALA A 133 -71.55 38.87 15.68
CA ALA A 133 -72.23 40.11 16.19
C ALA A 133 -72.84 40.99 15.06
N GLY A 134 -73.94 41.74 15.29
CA GLY A 134 -74.38 42.74 14.27
C GLY A 134 -75.77 43.42 14.26
N ILE A 135 -76.76 43.03 15.08
CA ILE A 135 -78.05 43.75 15.39
C ILE A 135 -78.95 44.43 14.30
N ALA A 136 -80.24 44.04 14.33
CA ALA A 136 -81.48 44.81 14.02
C ALA A 136 -81.89 45.15 12.55
N GLY A 137 -83.21 45.28 12.27
CA GLY A 137 -83.67 45.90 10.99
C GLY A 137 -85.10 45.66 10.42
N VAL A 138 -85.98 44.83 11.00
CA VAL A 138 -87.42 44.59 10.67
C VAL A 138 -88.12 45.26 9.45
N VAL A 139 -88.80 44.41 8.65
CA VAL A 139 -90.15 44.61 8.01
C VAL A 139 -90.28 45.30 6.63
N ALA A 140 -90.16 44.46 5.58
CA ALA A 140 -91.26 44.02 4.69
C ALA A 140 -91.74 44.79 3.43
N MET A 141 -92.47 43.99 2.63
CA MET A 141 -93.36 44.27 1.49
C MET A 141 -92.75 44.30 0.08
N SER A 142 -93.41 43.55 -0.81
CA SER A 142 -93.22 43.56 -2.25
C SER A 142 -94.04 44.68 -2.90
N SER A 143 -93.71 45.02 -4.15
CA SER A 143 -94.72 45.50 -5.09
C SER A 143 -94.32 45.17 -6.53
N GLY A 144 -95.32 44.85 -7.36
CA GLY A 144 -95.15 44.63 -8.79
C GLY A 144 -95.15 45.94 -9.58
N SER A 145 -94.83 45.82 -10.87
CA SER A 145 -94.83 46.94 -11.82
C SER A 145 -96.21 47.63 -11.93
N GLY A 146 -96.22 48.98 -11.97
CA GLY A 146 -97.44 49.73 -12.29
C GLY A 146 -97.35 51.25 -12.12
N GLY A 147 -97.19 51.99 -13.23
CA GLY A 147 -97.81 53.32 -13.37
C GLY A 147 -96.97 54.59 -13.15
N ASN A 148 -95.97 54.81 -14.02
CA ASN A 148 -95.62 56.11 -14.63
C ASN A 148 -95.90 57.41 -13.84
N ARG A 149 -94.84 58.09 -13.37
CA ARG A 149 -94.84 59.56 -13.22
C ARG A 149 -93.45 60.16 -13.49
N ASP A 150 -93.43 61.47 -13.72
CA ASP A 150 -92.35 62.19 -14.39
C ASP A 150 -91.26 62.75 -13.44
N LEU A 151 -90.10 63.04 -14.03
CA LEU A 151 -88.79 63.46 -13.51
C LEU A 151 -88.76 64.40 -12.27
N SER A 152 -87.79 64.17 -11.36
CA SER A 152 -86.85 65.22 -10.87
C SER A 152 -85.79 64.72 -9.85
N ALA A 153 -84.51 64.73 -10.26
CA ALA A 153 -83.27 64.84 -9.45
C ALA A 153 -82.82 63.68 -8.50
N ASN A 154 -81.50 63.42 -8.55
CA ASN A 154 -80.68 62.60 -7.64
C ASN A 154 -81.06 61.12 -7.42
N GLU A 155 -80.95 60.34 -8.49
CA GLU A 155 -80.24 59.04 -8.37
C GLU A 155 -78.75 59.34 -8.05
N PRO A 156 -78.06 58.56 -7.19
CA PRO A 156 -76.61 58.62 -7.09
C PRO A 156 -75.96 58.11 -8.38
N ASN A 157 -74.74 58.56 -8.73
CA ASN A 157 -74.00 57.92 -9.81
C ASN A 157 -73.64 56.48 -9.37
N VAL A 158 -74.18 55.49 -10.09
CA VAL A 158 -73.86 54.06 -9.94
C VAL A 158 -73.00 53.53 -11.09
N THR A 159 -72.51 54.41 -11.97
CA THR A 159 -71.65 54.04 -13.10
C THR A 159 -70.20 54.15 -12.65
N ALA A 160 -69.52 53.01 -12.59
CA ALA A 160 -68.08 52.96 -12.32
C ALA A 160 -67.26 53.57 -13.47
N PRO A 161 -66.08 54.17 -13.17
CA PRO A 161 -65.12 54.58 -14.19
C PRO A 161 -64.65 53.41 -15.05
N ALA A 162 -64.28 53.71 -16.30
CA ALA A 162 -63.53 52.78 -17.14
C ALA A 162 -62.19 52.37 -16.50
N ALA A 163 -61.73 51.16 -16.82
CA ALA A 163 -60.41 50.68 -16.43
C ALA A 163 -59.29 51.58 -17.01
N PRO A 164 -58.22 51.85 -16.25
CA PRO A 164 -57.11 52.70 -16.72
C PRO A 164 -56.27 51.99 -17.79
N THR A 165 -55.54 52.76 -18.61
CA THR A 165 -54.30 52.23 -19.21
C THR A 165 -53.17 52.41 -18.22
N VAL A 166 -52.22 51.47 -18.19
CA VAL A 166 -51.17 51.41 -17.16
C VAL A 166 -49.87 50.92 -17.78
N THR A 167 -48.76 51.54 -17.38
CA THR A 167 -47.38 51.10 -17.66
C THR A 167 -46.50 51.37 -16.44
N VAL A 168 -45.63 50.42 -16.09
CA VAL A 168 -44.51 50.66 -15.16
C VAL A 168 -43.33 51.24 -15.96
N SER A 169 -42.57 52.14 -15.35
CA SER A 169 -41.32 52.65 -15.93
C SER A 169 -40.22 51.60 -15.88
N GLY A 170 -39.31 51.61 -16.85
CA GLY A 170 -38.23 50.60 -16.98
C GLY A 170 -37.13 50.67 -15.92
N ASP A 171 -37.20 51.62 -14.99
CA ASP A 171 -36.38 51.71 -13.79
C ASP A 171 -37.17 51.33 -12.51
N GLY A 172 -38.43 50.92 -12.63
CA GLY A 172 -39.28 50.56 -11.49
C GLY A 172 -39.78 51.74 -10.65
N ARG A 173 -39.41 52.98 -10.95
CA ARG A 173 -39.56 54.13 -10.03
C ARG A 173 -40.91 54.84 -10.11
N SER A 174 -41.72 54.52 -11.12
CA SER A 174 -43.02 55.17 -11.36
C SER A 174 -44.00 54.32 -12.18
N VAL A 175 -45.29 54.57 -11.99
CA VAL A 175 -46.39 53.97 -12.77
C VAL A 175 -47.21 55.08 -13.41
N SER A 176 -47.43 54.99 -14.73
CA SER A 176 -48.06 56.04 -15.53
C SER A 176 -49.05 55.48 -16.56
N GLY A 177 -49.98 56.31 -17.02
CA GLY A 177 -50.99 55.90 -17.99
C GLY A 177 -52.11 56.91 -18.16
N THR A 178 -53.29 56.44 -18.58
CA THR A 178 -54.46 57.29 -18.84
C THR A 178 -55.72 56.77 -18.15
N ALA A 179 -56.56 57.68 -17.68
CA ALA A 179 -57.85 57.36 -17.05
C ALA A 179 -58.86 58.51 -17.24
N GLU A 180 -60.06 58.36 -16.70
CA GLU A 180 -61.07 59.42 -16.69
C GLU A 180 -60.66 60.60 -15.80
N THR A 181 -60.70 61.81 -16.36
CA THR A 181 -60.26 63.06 -15.72
C THR A 181 -60.98 63.35 -14.41
N GLY A 182 -60.25 63.73 -13.36
CA GLY A 182 -60.82 64.13 -12.07
C GLY A 182 -61.18 62.98 -11.12
N ASN A 183 -61.02 61.73 -11.54
CA ASN A 183 -61.05 60.56 -10.65
C ASN A 183 -59.69 60.35 -9.95
N ILE A 184 -59.63 59.43 -8.99
CA ILE A 184 -58.40 59.09 -8.24
C ILE A 184 -57.88 57.72 -8.68
N ILE A 185 -56.61 57.65 -9.09
CA ILE A 185 -55.85 56.40 -9.23
C ILE A 185 -55.40 55.93 -7.86
N ILE A 186 -55.59 54.65 -7.57
CA ILE A 186 -55.03 53.95 -6.42
C ILE A 186 -54.23 52.74 -6.94
N LEU A 187 -52.99 52.62 -6.48
CA LEU A 187 -52.06 51.55 -6.78
C LEU A 187 -51.90 50.67 -5.55
N THR A 188 -52.02 49.35 -5.69
CA THR A 188 -51.71 48.39 -4.62
C THR A 188 -50.74 47.32 -5.09
N ASP A 189 -50.02 46.73 -4.14
CA ASP A 189 -49.33 45.46 -4.35
C ASP A 189 -50.35 44.29 -4.42
N GLU A 190 -49.84 43.08 -4.61
CA GLU A 190 -50.63 41.84 -4.64
C GLU A 190 -51.31 41.52 -3.29
N ALA A 191 -50.71 41.94 -2.17
CA ALA A 191 -51.30 41.82 -0.83
C ALA A 191 -52.38 42.88 -0.53
N GLY A 192 -52.58 43.85 -1.43
CA GLY A 192 -53.56 44.92 -1.31
C GLY A 192 -53.10 46.15 -0.51
N ASN A 193 -51.81 46.26 -0.15
CA ASN A 193 -51.26 47.46 0.48
C ASN A 193 -51.12 48.58 -0.56
N GLU A 194 -51.37 49.83 -0.17
CA GLU A 194 -51.30 50.97 -1.09
C GLU A 194 -49.85 51.40 -1.36
N LEU A 195 -49.42 51.28 -2.62
CA LEU A 195 -48.13 51.75 -3.12
C LEU A 195 -48.14 53.25 -3.44
N GLY A 196 -49.32 53.80 -3.77
CA GLY A 196 -49.52 55.22 -3.98
C GLY A 196 -50.89 55.58 -4.55
N ARG A 197 -51.20 56.88 -4.58
CA ARG A 197 -52.42 57.42 -5.22
C ARG A 197 -52.17 58.80 -5.84
N VAL A 198 -52.91 59.13 -6.89
CA VAL A 198 -52.90 60.47 -7.51
C VAL A 198 -54.25 60.80 -8.14
N ALA A 199 -54.58 62.08 -8.29
CA ALA A 199 -55.70 62.50 -9.14
C ALA A 199 -55.31 62.44 -10.62
N VAL A 200 -56.23 62.01 -11.48
CA VAL A 200 -56.05 62.03 -12.94
C VAL A 200 -56.09 63.47 -13.43
N GLY A 201 -55.09 63.88 -14.22
CA GLY A 201 -54.94 65.23 -14.75
C GLY A 201 -56.06 65.64 -15.71
N GLU A 202 -56.16 66.94 -15.98
CA GLU A 202 -57.17 67.49 -16.92
C GLU A 202 -56.96 67.05 -18.38
N ASP A 203 -55.77 66.51 -18.71
CA ASP A 203 -55.44 65.89 -20.00
C ASP A 203 -55.75 64.37 -20.07
N GLY A 204 -56.27 63.79 -18.98
CA GLY A 204 -56.57 62.37 -18.86
C GLY A 204 -55.37 61.50 -18.50
N THR A 205 -54.19 62.08 -18.24
CA THR A 205 -52.99 61.33 -17.86
C THR A 205 -52.84 61.20 -16.34
N PHE A 206 -52.06 60.22 -15.90
CA PHE A 206 -51.55 60.15 -14.53
C PHE A 206 -50.11 59.65 -14.50
N ASN A 207 -49.39 60.04 -13.46
CA ASN A 207 -48.07 59.49 -13.11
C ASN A 207 -47.95 59.45 -11.59
N VAL A 208 -47.49 58.31 -11.04
CA VAL A 208 -47.23 58.13 -9.62
C VAL A 208 -45.78 57.68 -9.46
N SER A 209 -44.96 58.52 -8.81
CA SER A 209 -43.66 58.09 -8.30
C SER A 209 -43.87 57.14 -7.12
N LEU A 210 -43.23 55.97 -7.17
CA LEU A 210 -43.31 54.98 -6.11
C LEU A 210 -42.32 55.31 -4.97
N PRO A 211 -42.63 54.96 -3.70
CA PRO A 211 -41.75 55.23 -2.56
C PRO A 211 -40.51 54.32 -2.52
N GLN A 212 -40.63 53.13 -3.12
CA GLN A 212 -39.58 52.15 -3.39
C GLN A 212 -39.66 51.82 -4.89
N GLU A 213 -38.53 51.48 -5.51
CA GLU A 213 -38.52 51.01 -6.90
C GLU A 213 -38.87 49.53 -6.99
N LEU A 214 -39.71 49.18 -7.96
CA LEU A 214 -40.15 47.81 -8.23
C LEU A 214 -39.32 47.25 -9.38
N THR A 215 -38.42 46.33 -9.06
CA THR A 215 -37.34 45.87 -9.96
C THR A 215 -37.16 44.35 -9.93
N ASN A 216 -38.11 43.62 -9.35
CA ASN A 216 -38.08 42.18 -9.06
C ASN A 216 -39.36 41.50 -9.59
N GLY A 217 -39.91 42.01 -10.71
CA GLY A 217 -41.12 41.47 -11.34
C GLY A 217 -42.42 41.66 -10.53
N GLU A 218 -42.48 42.63 -9.61
CA GLU A 218 -43.61 42.79 -8.70
C GLU A 218 -44.94 43.11 -9.43
N VAL A 219 -46.02 42.48 -8.99
CA VAL A 219 -47.38 42.72 -9.53
C VAL A 219 -47.99 43.97 -8.90
N VAL A 220 -48.30 44.97 -9.73
CA VAL A 220 -48.98 46.20 -9.34
C VAL A 220 -50.43 46.16 -9.85
N THR A 221 -51.39 46.28 -8.94
CA THR A 221 -52.81 46.41 -9.26
C THR A 221 -53.23 47.87 -9.24
N VAL A 222 -53.94 48.33 -10.28
CA VAL A 222 -54.37 49.72 -10.44
C VAL A 222 -55.89 49.80 -10.55
N VAL A 223 -56.49 50.70 -9.78
CA VAL A 223 -57.94 50.96 -9.79
C VAL A 223 -58.23 52.45 -9.83
N VAL A 224 -59.13 52.87 -10.72
CA VAL A 224 -59.70 54.23 -10.74
C VAL A 224 -60.90 54.27 -9.80
N THR A 225 -60.97 55.28 -8.93
CA THR A 225 -62.10 55.52 -8.01
C THR A 225 -62.71 56.89 -8.28
N ASP A 226 -64.03 56.97 -8.45
CA ASP A 226 -64.75 58.24 -8.66
C ASP A 226 -64.99 59.03 -7.36
N ALA A 227 -65.49 60.26 -7.49
CA ALA A 227 -65.79 61.13 -6.35
C ALA A 227 -66.98 60.67 -5.47
N VAL A 228 -67.67 59.58 -5.85
CA VAL A 228 -68.79 58.98 -5.12
C VAL A 228 -68.37 57.67 -4.42
N GLY A 229 -67.24 57.08 -4.85
CA GLY A 229 -66.65 55.85 -4.32
C GLY A 229 -66.76 54.63 -5.26
N ASN A 230 -67.29 54.79 -6.47
CA ASN A 230 -67.35 53.71 -7.45
C ASN A 230 -65.94 53.40 -7.97
N ARG A 231 -65.61 52.11 -8.12
CA ARG A 231 -64.29 51.62 -8.54
C ARG A 231 -64.36 50.99 -9.92
N SER A 232 -63.37 51.22 -10.77
CA SER A 232 -63.17 50.49 -12.02
C SER A 232 -62.90 49.01 -11.77
N GLU A 233 -63.00 48.19 -12.82
CA GLU A 233 -62.29 46.90 -12.85
C GLU A 233 -60.77 47.14 -12.62
N PRO A 234 -60.08 46.21 -11.93
CA PRO A 234 -58.65 46.31 -11.68
C PRO A 234 -57.84 46.01 -12.94
N VAL A 235 -56.71 46.70 -13.09
CA VAL A 235 -55.70 46.40 -14.12
C VAL A 235 -54.41 46.02 -13.43
N THR A 236 -53.92 44.82 -13.68
CA THR A 236 -52.59 44.35 -13.23
C THR A 236 -51.52 44.67 -14.27
N VAL A 237 -50.35 45.08 -13.79
CA VAL A 237 -49.11 45.17 -14.56
C VAL A 237 -47.98 44.56 -13.76
N ILE A 238 -46.97 44.04 -14.45
CA ILE A 238 -45.76 43.48 -13.85
C ILE A 238 -44.65 44.54 -13.99
N ALA A 239 -43.90 44.77 -12.92
CA ALA A 239 -42.71 45.63 -12.94
C ALA A 239 -41.61 45.06 -13.86
N PRO A 240 -40.64 45.87 -14.35
CA PRO A 240 -39.44 45.30 -14.93
C PRO A 240 -38.73 44.43 -13.88
N ASP A 241 -38.16 43.31 -14.32
CA ASP A 241 -37.27 42.51 -13.49
C ASP A 241 -35.82 42.73 -13.93
N THR A 242 -35.02 43.25 -13.00
CA THR A 242 -33.60 43.58 -13.17
C THR A 242 -32.80 43.28 -11.89
N THR A 243 -33.33 42.45 -10.99
CA THR A 243 -32.71 42.15 -9.70
C THR A 243 -32.12 40.74 -9.73
N PRO A 244 -30.79 40.58 -9.64
CA PRO A 244 -30.19 39.26 -9.59
C PRO A 244 -30.73 38.39 -8.45
N PRO A 245 -30.93 37.07 -8.68
CA PRO A 245 -31.21 36.12 -7.62
C PRO A 245 -30.02 36.07 -6.65
N ALA A 246 -30.30 35.63 -5.41
CA ALA A 246 -29.26 35.44 -4.39
C ALA A 246 -28.20 34.39 -4.82
N GLU A 247 -27.03 34.46 -4.21
CA GLU A 247 -26.01 33.39 -4.33
C GLU A 247 -26.60 32.01 -3.95
N PRO A 248 -26.17 30.93 -4.63
CA PRO A 248 -26.61 29.57 -4.30
C PRO A 248 -26.12 29.16 -2.90
N GLY A 249 -27.06 28.83 -2.03
CA GLY A 249 -26.83 28.46 -0.63
C GLY A 249 -26.61 26.95 -0.43
N GLU A 250 -26.11 26.61 0.77
CA GLU A 250 -26.00 25.22 1.29
C GLU A 250 -25.34 24.22 0.33
N LEU A 251 -24.40 24.70 -0.49
CA LEU A 251 -23.75 23.92 -1.54
C LEU A 251 -22.96 22.72 -1.00
N ALA A 252 -23.20 21.56 -1.59
CA ALA A 252 -22.40 20.35 -1.39
C ALA A 252 -22.24 19.57 -2.70
N VAL A 253 -21.07 18.96 -2.90
CA VAL A 253 -20.86 17.92 -3.91
C VAL A 253 -21.13 16.56 -3.24
N THR A 254 -21.70 15.59 -3.97
CA THR A 254 -21.86 14.22 -3.44
C THR A 254 -20.51 13.52 -3.26
N GLU A 255 -20.42 12.59 -2.30
CA GLU A 255 -19.21 11.80 -2.00
C GLU A 255 -18.66 11.04 -3.23
N ASP A 256 -19.55 10.67 -4.16
CA ASP A 256 -19.22 9.98 -5.41
C ASP A 256 -18.94 10.92 -6.60
N GLY A 257 -18.95 12.24 -6.38
CA GLY A 257 -18.66 13.23 -7.40
C GLY A 257 -19.73 13.44 -8.47
N THR A 258 -20.91 12.81 -8.34
CA THR A 258 -21.92 12.74 -9.41
C THR A 258 -22.91 13.91 -9.45
N SER A 259 -23.11 14.67 -8.36
CA SER A 259 -23.96 15.86 -8.39
C SER A 259 -23.59 16.95 -7.38
N VAL A 260 -24.06 18.17 -7.64
CA VAL A 260 -24.05 19.31 -6.71
C VAL A 260 -25.46 19.58 -6.21
N SER A 261 -25.67 19.52 -4.89
CA SER A 261 -26.91 19.94 -4.24
C SER A 261 -26.76 21.31 -3.58
N GLY A 262 -27.89 21.96 -3.31
CA GLY A 262 -27.94 23.24 -2.59
C GLY A 262 -29.33 23.85 -2.58
N THR A 263 -29.40 25.14 -2.22
CA THR A 263 -30.61 25.97 -2.21
C THR A 263 -30.45 27.21 -3.09
N ALA A 264 -31.53 27.63 -3.73
CA ALA A 264 -31.56 28.80 -4.63
C ALA A 264 -33.00 29.31 -4.78
N GLU A 265 -33.19 30.38 -5.56
CA GLU A 265 -34.52 30.93 -5.83
C GLU A 265 -35.36 29.98 -6.70
N ALA A 266 -36.58 29.67 -6.24
CA ALA A 266 -37.50 28.74 -6.89
C ALA A 266 -37.79 29.11 -8.36
N GLY A 267 -37.79 28.15 -9.26
CA GLY A 267 -37.99 28.38 -10.70
C GLY A 267 -36.81 29.02 -11.44
N SER A 268 -35.77 29.49 -10.74
CA SER A 268 -34.50 29.90 -11.37
C SER A 268 -33.74 28.69 -11.91
N THR A 269 -32.72 28.92 -12.73
CA THR A 269 -31.83 27.87 -13.26
C THR A 269 -30.44 27.97 -12.63
N VAL A 270 -30.03 26.93 -11.92
CA VAL A 270 -28.65 26.75 -11.45
C VAL A 270 -27.80 26.20 -12.59
N THR A 271 -26.61 26.77 -12.78
CA THR A 271 -25.60 26.29 -13.72
C THR A 271 -24.29 26.04 -12.96
N VAL A 272 -23.69 24.86 -13.13
CA VAL A 272 -22.39 24.49 -12.55
C VAL A 272 -21.34 24.45 -13.66
N THR A 273 -20.18 25.04 -13.39
CA THR A 273 -19.08 25.18 -14.36
C THR A 273 -17.74 24.76 -13.77
N ASP A 274 -16.83 24.30 -14.63
CA ASP A 274 -15.43 24.06 -14.25
C ASP A 274 -14.62 25.36 -14.11
N GLY A 275 -13.37 25.27 -13.63
CA GLY A 275 -12.45 26.41 -13.52
C GLY A 275 -12.04 27.07 -14.84
N ALA A 276 -12.45 26.53 -16.00
CA ALA A 276 -12.27 27.14 -17.33
C ALA A 276 -13.57 27.75 -17.89
N GLY A 277 -14.71 27.59 -17.19
CA GLY A 277 -16.02 28.12 -17.57
C GLY A 277 -16.85 27.19 -18.47
N ASN A 278 -16.49 25.90 -18.60
CA ASN A 278 -17.32 24.92 -19.31
C ASN A 278 -18.49 24.47 -18.42
N GLU A 279 -19.70 24.34 -18.98
CA GLU A 279 -20.87 23.81 -18.25
C GLU A 279 -20.69 22.31 -17.97
N LEU A 280 -20.72 21.94 -16.68
CA LEU A 280 -20.70 20.56 -16.18
C LEU A 280 -22.11 20.00 -15.95
N GLY A 281 -23.07 20.88 -15.71
CA GLY A 281 -24.48 20.55 -15.53
C GLY A 281 -25.33 21.77 -15.20
N ARG A 282 -26.65 21.65 -15.39
CA ARG A 282 -27.63 22.67 -15.00
C ARG A 282 -28.96 22.04 -14.59
N VAL A 283 -29.74 22.73 -13.74
CA VAL A 283 -31.09 22.32 -13.37
C VAL A 283 -31.96 23.53 -13.02
N THR A 284 -33.28 23.42 -13.19
CA THR A 284 -34.24 24.39 -12.65
C THR A 284 -34.54 24.05 -11.19
N VAL A 285 -34.57 25.06 -10.32
CA VAL A 285 -34.82 24.93 -8.87
C VAL A 285 -36.29 24.59 -8.61
N GLY A 286 -36.55 23.72 -7.63
CA GLY A 286 -37.91 23.35 -7.24
C GLY A 286 -38.70 24.49 -6.58
N GLU A 287 -40.01 24.31 -6.41
CA GLU A 287 -40.88 25.24 -5.66
C GLU A 287 -40.53 25.29 -4.16
N ASP A 288 -39.80 24.29 -3.66
CA ASP A 288 -39.23 24.20 -2.32
C ASP A 288 -37.91 24.99 -2.15
N GLY A 289 -37.36 25.54 -3.23
CA GLY A 289 -36.08 26.23 -3.25
C GLY A 289 -34.85 25.32 -3.21
N THR A 290 -35.00 23.99 -3.34
CA THR A 290 -33.86 23.05 -3.37
C THR A 290 -33.51 22.64 -4.81
N PHE A 291 -32.27 22.18 -4.99
CA PHE A 291 -31.82 21.63 -6.27
C PHE A 291 -30.79 20.51 -6.11
N ASN A 292 -30.65 19.70 -7.16
CA ASN A 292 -29.54 18.76 -7.34
C ASN A 292 -29.14 18.71 -8.82
N VAL A 293 -28.01 19.31 -9.18
CA VAL A 293 -27.44 19.33 -10.53
C VAL A 293 -26.58 18.08 -10.75
N PRO A 294 -26.97 17.13 -11.63
CA PRO A 294 -26.08 16.05 -12.02
C PRO A 294 -24.91 16.59 -12.86
N LEU A 295 -23.70 16.10 -12.60
CA LEU A 295 -22.46 16.51 -13.27
C LEU A 295 -22.08 15.55 -14.40
N SER A 296 -21.45 16.10 -15.44
CA SER A 296 -20.78 15.33 -16.48
C SER A 296 -19.52 16.08 -16.96
N PRO A 297 -18.30 15.56 -16.74
CA PRO A 297 -17.97 14.31 -16.04
C PRO A 297 -18.26 14.35 -14.52
N THR A 298 -18.19 13.18 -13.89
CA THR A 298 -18.04 12.99 -12.44
C THR A 298 -16.72 13.61 -11.97
N LEU A 299 -16.69 14.21 -10.78
CA LEU A 299 -15.51 14.87 -10.20
C LEU A 299 -15.06 14.21 -8.90
N THR A 300 -13.88 13.61 -8.88
CA THR A 300 -13.38 12.79 -7.74
C THR A 300 -11.93 13.06 -7.38
N ASN A 301 -11.32 14.13 -7.91
CA ASN A 301 -9.91 14.46 -7.83
C ASN A 301 -9.73 15.88 -7.24
N GLY A 302 -10.60 16.28 -6.31
CA GLY A 302 -10.53 17.59 -5.66
C GLY A 302 -10.79 18.78 -6.60
N GLU A 303 -11.53 18.60 -7.69
CA GLU A 303 -11.79 19.66 -8.67
C GLU A 303 -12.65 20.79 -8.10
N ALA A 304 -12.27 22.04 -8.39
CA ALA A 304 -13.06 23.21 -8.03
C ALA A 304 -14.14 23.50 -9.10
N VAL A 305 -15.38 23.67 -8.66
CA VAL A 305 -16.53 24.05 -9.50
C VAL A 305 -17.13 25.38 -9.06
N THR A 306 -17.61 26.15 -10.02
CA THR A 306 -18.25 27.45 -9.81
C THR A 306 -19.74 27.36 -10.17
N VAL A 307 -20.59 27.79 -9.24
CA VAL A 307 -22.05 27.70 -9.32
C VAL A 307 -22.64 29.11 -9.42
N VAL A 308 -23.60 29.29 -10.34
CA VAL A 308 -24.38 30.53 -10.51
C VAL A 308 -25.87 30.20 -10.65
N VAL A 309 -26.71 31.13 -10.19
CA VAL A 309 -28.17 31.10 -10.35
C VAL A 309 -28.55 32.12 -11.43
N THR A 310 -29.50 31.77 -12.29
CA THR A 310 -30.08 32.69 -13.29
C THR A 310 -31.60 32.63 -13.21
N ASP A 311 -32.25 33.78 -13.00
CA ASP A 311 -33.70 33.87 -12.86
C ASP A 311 -34.46 33.71 -14.20
N ALA A 312 -35.79 33.89 -14.16
CA ALA A 312 -36.65 33.81 -15.34
C ALA A 312 -36.57 35.02 -16.28
N ALA A 313 -36.03 36.15 -15.83
CA ALA A 313 -35.80 37.36 -16.63
C ALA A 313 -34.41 37.36 -17.32
N GLY A 314 -33.47 36.58 -16.79
CA GLY A 314 -32.09 36.45 -17.24
C GLY A 314 -31.05 37.20 -16.41
N ASN A 315 -31.37 37.67 -15.19
CA ASN A 315 -30.35 38.21 -14.29
C ASN A 315 -29.58 37.06 -13.62
N VAL A 316 -28.31 37.28 -13.30
CA VAL A 316 -27.38 36.23 -12.82
C VAL A 316 -26.79 36.64 -11.48
N SER A 317 -26.79 35.71 -10.51
CA SER A 317 -26.24 35.90 -9.17
C SER A 317 -24.72 36.20 -9.18
N GLU A 318 -24.17 36.60 -8.02
CA GLU A 318 -22.73 36.39 -7.78
C GLU A 318 -22.42 34.87 -7.73
N SER A 319 -21.15 34.51 -7.92
CA SER A 319 -20.73 33.14 -8.19
C SER A 319 -20.02 32.49 -6.99
N THR A 320 -20.55 31.36 -6.52
CA THR A 320 -20.00 30.63 -5.38
C THR A 320 -19.14 29.45 -5.87
N THR A 321 -17.96 29.23 -5.28
CA THR A 321 -17.05 28.14 -5.64
C THR A 321 -16.97 27.11 -4.52
N ILE A 322 -17.01 25.82 -4.89
CA ILE A 322 -16.84 24.67 -3.99
C ILE A 322 -15.84 23.68 -4.59
N THR A 323 -15.34 22.76 -3.78
CA THR A 323 -14.41 21.69 -4.19
C THR A 323 -15.11 20.33 -4.11
N ALA A 324 -14.91 19.47 -5.11
CA ALA A 324 -15.34 18.08 -5.06
C ALA A 324 -14.55 17.27 -4.00
N PRO A 325 -15.07 16.12 -3.54
CA PRO A 325 -14.27 15.16 -2.77
C PRO A 325 -13.08 14.66 -3.60
N ASP A 326 -12.00 14.31 -2.91
CA ASP A 326 -10.84 13.70 -3.53
C ASP A 326 -10.69 12.26 -3.04
N SER A 327 -11.02 11.32 -3.93
CA SER A 327 -10.96 9.86 -3.70
C SER A 327 -10.19 9.15 -4.82
N THR A 328 -9.47 9.92 -5.64
CA THR A 328 -8.71 9.38 -6.77
C THR A 328 -7.36 8.89 -6.28
N ILE A 329 -7.12 7.58 -6.38
CA ILE A 329 -5.86 6.99 -5.94
C ILE A 329 -4.71 7.48 -6.85
N PRO A 330 -3.61 8.04 -6.29
CA PRO A 330 -2.48 8.51 -7.09
C PRO A 330 -1.78 7.36 -7.82
N ALA A 331 -1.15 7.70 -8.94
CA ALA A 331 -0.37 6.73 -9.70
C ALA A 331 0.83 6.19 -8.89
N VAL A 332 1.22 4.95 -9.15
CA VAL A 332 2.43 4.34 -8.56
C VAL A 332 3.71 5.09 -8.97
N PRO A 333 4.80 5.03 -8.18
CA PRO A 333 6.04 5.73 -8.52
C PRO A 333 6.62 5.29 -9.88
N GLY A 334 6.81 6.26 -10.77
CA GLY A 334 7.45 6.09 -12.08
C GLY A 334 8.98 6.20 -12.00
N GLU A 335 9.66 5.66 -13.03
CA GLU A 335 11.12 5.76 -13.24
C GLU A 335 12.00 5.45 -12.00
N LEU A 336 11.49 4.59 -11.11
CA LEU A 336 12.06 4.34 -9.79
C LEU A 336 13.45 3.68 -9.84
N ALA A 337 14.44 4.31 -9.21
CA ALA A 337 15.82 3.83 -9.15
C ALA A 337 16.49 4.13 -7.79
N ILE A 338 17.29 3.19 -7.30
CA ILE A 338 18.20 3.40 -6.16
C ILE A 338 19.56 3.88 -6.70
N ALA A 339 20.21 4.82 -6.00
CA ALA A 339 21.55 5.28 -6.33
C ALA A 339 22.59 4.15 -6.24
N GLU A 340 23.63 4.18 -7.08
CA GLU A 340 24.66 3.11 -7.12
C GLU A 340 25.47 2.99 -5.82
N ASP A 341 25.47 4.03 -4.98
CA ASP A 341 26.05 4.04 -3.62
C ASP A 341 25.04 3.72 -2.50
N GLY A 342 23.80 3.37 -2.86
CA GLY A 342 22.71 3.05 -1.94
C GLY A 342 22.10 4.23 -1.17
N THR A 343 22.56 5.47 -1.40
CA THR A 343 22.23 6.61 -0.51
C THR A 343 20.89 7.31 -0.79
N SER A 344 20.21 7.01 -1.90
CA SER A 344 18.88 7.56 -2.18
C SER A 344 18.03 6.68 -3.12
N VAL A 345 16.71 6.95 -3.12
CA VAL A 345 15.75 6.47 -4.12
C VAL A 345 15.24 7.68 -4.90
N SER A 346 15.27 7.62 -6.22
CA SER A 346 14.78 8.67 -7.12
C SER A 346 13.69 8.12 -8.05
N GLY A 347 12.87 9.01 -8.61
CA GLY A 347 11.81 8.66 -9.54
C GLY A 347 10.87 9.83 -9.84
N THR A 348 9.71 9.50 -10.40
CA THR A 348 8.61 10.45 -10.71
C THR A 348 7.31 10.05 -10.02
N ALA A 349 6.52 11.04 -9.63
CA ALA A 349 5.22 10.87 -8.97
C ALA A 349 4.38 12.14 -9.14
N GLU A 350 3.18 12.18 -8.55
CA GLU A 350 2.30 13.34 -8.61
C GLU A 350 2.85 14.54 -7.82
N ALA A 351 2.86 15.73 -8.41
CA ALA A 351 3.42 16.93 -7.78
C ALA A 351 2.68 17.29 -6.48
N GLY A 352 3.42 17.55 -5.39
CA GLY A 352 2.85 17.84 -4.07
C GLY A 352 2.36 16.62 -3.28
N SER A 353 2.28 15.44 -3.89
CA SER A 353 2.11 14.18 -3.17
C SER A 353 3.35 13.84 -2.32
N THR A 354 3.25 12.85 -1.46
CA THR A 354 4.35 12.33 -0.63
C THR A 354 4.71 10.92 -1.03
N VAL A 355 5.98 10.68 -1.39
CA VAL A 355 6.52 9.35 -1.65
C VAL A 355 7.16 8.82 -0.37
N THR A 356 6.78 7.61 0.03
CA THR A 356 7.33 6.93 1.21
C THR A 356 7.97 5.60 0.82
N VAL A 357 9.17 5.36 1.34
CA VAL A 357 10.00 4.16 1.12
C VAL A 357 10.02 3.33 2.40
N THR A 358 9.76 2.03 2.28
CA THR A 358 9.79 1.07 3.39
C THR A 358 10.66 -0.14 3.08
N ASP A 359 11.14 -0.82 4.14
CA ASP A 359 11.80 -2.12 4.02
C ASP A 359 10.79 -3.27 3.80
N GLY A 360 11.31 -4.49 3.55
CA GLY A 360 10.50 -5.71 3.42
C GLY A 360 9.74 -6.15 4.68
N ALA A 361 9.91 -5.48 5.82
CA ALA A 361 9.14 -5.67 7.05
C ALA A 361 8.09 -4.54 7.28
N GLY A 362 8.07 -3.51 6.44
CA GLY A 362 7.16 -2.38 6.50
C GLY A 362 7.64 -1.20 7.36
N ASN A 363 8.91 -1.17 7.79
CA ASN A 363 9.48 -0.02 8.49
C ASN A 363 9.82 1.11 7.49
N GLU A 364 9.53 2.36 7.83
CA GLU A 364 9.91 3.52 7.00
C GLU A 364 11.44 3.72 6.99
N LEU A 365 12.00 3.82 5.78
CA LEU A 365 13.41 4.13 5.53
C LEU A 365 13.62 5.60 5.14
N GLY A 366 12.60 6.24 4.58
CA GLY A 366 12.57 7.66 4.26
C GLY A 366 11.29 8.07 3.52
N SER A 367 11.00 9.37 3.52
CA SER A 367 9.84 9.94 2.84
C SER A 367 10.16 11.35 2.32
N VAL A 368 9.53 11.78 1.24
CA VAL A 368 9.69 13.13 0.67
C VAL A 368 8.44 13.59 -0.08
N THR A 369 8.13 14.89 -0.01
CA THR A 369 7.13 15.52 -0.89
C THR A 369 7.71 15.72 -2.29
N VAL A 370 6.94 15.37 -3.32
CA VAL A 370 7.31 15.46 -4.74
C VAL A 370 7.32 16.92 -5.21
N GLY A 371 8.29 17.29 -6.04
CA GLY A 371 8.43 18.64 -6.58
C GLY A 371 7.33 19.04 -7.58
N GLU A 372 7.22 20.34 -7.87
CA GLU A 372 6.31 20.86 -8.91
C GLU A 372 6.64 20.34 -10.33
N ASP A 373 7.83 19.78 -10.54
CA ASP A 373 8.24 19.12 -11.78
C ASP A 373 7.89 17.63 -11.85
N GLY A 374 7.24 17.08 -10.82
CA GLY A 374 6.86 15.67 -10.71
C GLY A 374 8.02 14.74 -10.36
N THR A 375 9.20 15.26 -10.01
CA THR A 375 10.37 14.45 -9.63
C THR A 375 10.55 14.37 -8.12
N PHE A 376 11.22 13.30 -7.64
CA PHE A 376 11.61 13.17 -6.24
C PHE A 376 12.96 12.47 -6.07
N ASN A 377 13.58 12.69 -4.91
CA ASN A 377 14.74 11.94 -4.43
C ASN A 377 14.67 11.80 -2.89
N VAL A 378 14.28 10.63 -2.41
CA VAL A 378 14.26 10.25 -0.99
C VAL A 378 15.68 9.87 -0.55
N PRO A 379 16.31 10.59 0.41
CA PRO A 379 17.59 10.17 0.97
C PRO A 379 17.41 8.98 1.93
N LEU A 380 18.35 8.04 1.91
CA LEU A 380 18.39 6.85 2.77
C LEU A 380 19.54 6.95 3.78
N SER A 381 19.32 6.46 5.00
CA SER A 381 20.33 6.38 6.06
C SER A 381 19.97 5.28 7.07
N PRO A 382 20.62 4.10 7.06
CA PRO A 382 21.80 3.74 6.25
C PRO A 382 21.53 3.66 4.74
N ALA A 383 22.62 3.64 3.97
CA ALA A 383 22.57 3.29 2.55
C ALA A 383 22.27 1.79 2.38
N LEU A 384 21.62 1.43 1.28
CA LEU A 384 21.27 0.04 0.94
C LEU A 384 22.22 -0.46 -0.15
N THR A 385 23.07 -1.43 0.19
CA THR A 385 24.19 -1.88 -0.65
C THR A 385 24.40 -3.40 -0.64
N ASN A 386 23.45 -4.16 -0.13
CA ASN A 386 23.50 -5.61 0.11
C ASN A 386 22.30 -6.32 -0.55
N GLY A 387 21.83 -5.81 -1.70
CA GLY A 387 20.68 -6.39 -2.41
C GLY A 387 19.34 -6.29 -1.66
N GLU A 388 19.18 -5.32 -0.77
CA GLU A 388 17.95 -5.13 0.01
C GLU A 388 16.77 -4.79 -0.91
N THR A 389 15.62 -5.43 -0.70
CA THR A 389 14.38 -5.09 -1.43
C THR A 389 13.55 -4.09 -0.62
N ILE A 390 13.26 -2.95 -1.25
CA ILE A 390 12.40 -1.90 -0.71
C ILE A 390 11.02 -1.89 -1.37
N THR A 391 10.06 -1.31 -0.67
CA THR A 391 8.71 -1.04 -1.17
C THR A 391 8.49 0.48 -1.18
N THR A 392 7.75 0.98 -2.15
CA THR A 392 7.46 2.41 -2.32
C THR A 392 5.98 2.64 -2.62
N VAL A 393 5.43 3.72 -2.07
CA VAL A 393 4.04 4.17 -2.29
C VAL A 393 4.00 5.69 -2.45
N VAL A 394 2.99 6.18 -3.17
CA VAL A 394 2.62 7.59 -3.24
C VAL A 394 1.37 7.80 -2.38
N THR A 395 1.35 8.88 -1.60
CA THR A 395 0.15 9.38 -0.90
C THR A 395 -0.14 10.80 -1.34
N ASP A 396 -1.33 11.08 -1.83
CA ASP A 396 -1.73 12.43 -2.29
C ASP A 396 -1.98 13.41 -1.12
N THR A 397 -2.50 14.61 -1.43
CA THR A 397 -2.84 15.63 -0.41
C THR A 397 -4.14 15.37 0.35
N ALA A 398 -5.01 14.47 -0.13
CA ALA A 398 -6.26 14.07 0.53
C ALA A 398 -6.05 12.86 1.48
N GLY A 399 -5.01 12.06 1.23
CA GLY A 399 -4.66 10.85 1.95
C GLY A 399 -4.92 9.54 1.18
N ASN A 400 -5.25 9.58 -0.12
CA ASN A 400 -5.35 8.35 -0.92
C ASN A 400 -3.95 7.81 -1.22
N VAL A 401 -3.78 6.49 -1.20
CA VAL A 401 -2.47 5.81 -1.30
C VAL A 401 -2.44 4.90 -2.52
N SER A 402 -1.37 4.99 -3.31
CA SER A 402 -1.15 4.18 -4.51
C SER A 402 -1.03 2.68 -4.19
N GLU A 403 -1.13 1.83 -5.23
CA GLU A 403 -0.54 0.50 -5.15
C GLU A 403 0.99 0.60 -4.91
N SER A 404 1.59 -0.44 -4.35
CA SER A 404 3.01 -0.44 -4.01
C SER A 404 3.91 -0.93 -5.14
N THR A 405 5.07 -0.28 -5.30
CA THR A 405 6.12 -0.69 -6.25
C THR A 405 7.36 -1.14 -5.48
N THR A 406 7.93 -2.29 -5.84
CA THR A 406 9.15 -2.84 -5.23
C THR A 406 10.33 -2.82 -6.18
N ILE A 407 11.51 -2.51 -5.64
CA ILE A 407 12.81 -2.63 -6.33
C ILE A 407 13.88 -3.11 -5.36
N THR A 408 14.98 -3.62 -5.91
CA THR A 408 16.11 -4.17 -5.17
C THR A 408 17.32 -3.25 -5.31
N ALA A 409 18.03 -3.01 -4.20
CA ALA A 409 19.25 -2.24 -4.15
C ALA A 409 20.39 -2.88 -4.96
N PRO A 410 21.38 -2.10 -5.43
CA PRO A 410 22.63 -2.67 -5.92
C PRO A 410 23.31 -3.45 -4.78
N ASP A 411 23.96 -4.55 -5.12
CA ASP A 411 24.76 -5.32 -4.17
C ASP A 411 26.25 -5.12 -4.45
N SER A 412 26.91 -4.45 -3.51
CA SER A 412 28.35 -4.14 -3.53
C SER A 412 29.01 -4.45 -2.19
N THR A 413 28.32 -5.18 -1.31
CA THR A 413 28.83 -5.51 0.02
C THR A 413 29.74 -6.71 -0.08
N ILE A 414 31.03 -6.52 0.21
CA ILE A 414 32.01 -7.59 0.14
C ILE A 414 31.70 -8.65 1.21
N PRO A 415 31.59 -9.94 0.84
CA PRO A 415 31.28 -11.01 1.78
C PRO A 415 32.39 -11.21 2.80
N ALA A 416 32.03 -11.72 3.98
CA ALA A 416 32.99 -12.02 5.03
C ALA A 416 34.02 -13.07 4.59
N VAL A 417 35.26 -12.94 5.09
CA VAL A 417 36.32 -13.92 4.86
C VAL A 417 35.93 -15.31 5.37
N PRO A 418 36.37 -16.40 4.72
CA PRO A 418 35.98 -17.76 5.11
C PRO A 418 36.49 -18.08 6.54
N GLY A 419 35.55 -18.47 7.40
CA GLY A 419 35.76 -18.79 8.82
C GLY A 419 35.97 -20.28 9.08
N GLU A 420 36.41 -20.59 10.29
CA GLU A 420 36.57 -21.96 10.83
C GLU A 420 37.31 -22.96 9.90
N LEU A 421 38.22 -22.41 9.07
CA LEU A 421 38.92 -23.12 8.02
C LEU A 421 39.83 -24.24 8.54
N ALA A 422 39.63 -25.46 8.01
CA ALA A 422 40.44 -26.64 8.30
C ALA A 422 40.63 -27.51 7.05
N ILE A 423 41.81 -28.12 6.90
CA ILE A 423 42.10 -29.17 5.91
C ILE A 423 41.90 -30.53 6.59
N ALA A 424 41.35 -31.51 5.88
CA ALA A 424 41.22 -32.88 6.37
C ALA A 424 42.59 -33.54 6.61
N GLU A 425 42.68 -34.46 7.58
CA GLU A 425 43.94 -35.14 7.94
C GLU A 425 44.56 -35.93 6.77
N ASP A 426 43.73 -36.39 5.82
CA ASP A 426 44.15 -37.07 4.59
C ASP A 426 44.41 -36.12 3.39
N GLY A 427 44.31 -34.81 3.61
CA GLY A 427 44.53 -33.78 2.59
C GLY A 427 43.42 -33.64 1.54
N THR A 428 42.34 -34.42 1.62
CA THR A 428 41.37 -34.54 0.50
C THR A 428 40.33 -33.44 0.41
N SER A 429 40.19 -32.57 1.42
CA SER A 429 39.17 -31.51 1.45
C SER A 429 39.50 -30.36 2.39
N VAL A 430 38.86 -29.21 2.15
CA VAL A 430 38.85 -28.02 3.01
C VAL A 430 37.42 -27.80 3.52
N SER A 431 37.23 -27.73 4.83
CA SER A 431 35.95 -27.37 5.46
C SER A 431 36.03 -26.00 6.14
N GLY A 432 34.90 -25.32 6.26
CA GLY A 432 34.79 -24.07 7.02
C GLY A 432 33.36 -23.51 7.01
N THR A 433 33.25 -22.23 7.37
CA THR A 433 32.00 -21.46 7.36
C THR A 433 32.13 -20.21 6.50
N ALA A 434 31.04 -19.84 5.82
CA ALA A 434 30.96 -18.68 4.92
C ALA A 434 29.49 -18.25 4.75
N GLU A 435 29.24 -17.24 3.93
CA GLU A 435 27.88 -16.76 3.64
C GLU A 435 27.08 -17.78 2.83
N ALA A 436 25.83 -18.06 3.22
CA ALA A 436 24.98 -19.05 2.56
C ALA A 436 24.71 -18.68 1.09
N GLY A 437 24.84 -19.65 0.17
CA GLY A 437 24.65 -19.43 -1.26
C GLY A 437 25.81 -18.72 -1.98
N SER A 438 26.80 -18.18 -1.25
CA SER A 438 28.08 -17.74 -1.83
C SER A 438 28.90 -18.93 -2.37
N THR A 439 29.94 -18.66 -3.14
CA THR A 439 30.90 -19.66 -3.63
C THR A 439 32.26 -19.49 -2.95
N VAL A 440 32.75 -20.55 -2.32
CA VAL A 440 34.12 -20.64 -1.79
C VAL A 440 35.02 -21.19 -2.87
N THR A 441 36.17 -20.55 -3.09
CA THR A 441 37.21 -20.99 -4.03
C THR A 441 38.53 -21.14 -3.31
N VAL A 442 39.18 -22.31 -3.49
CA VAL A 442 40.49 -22.65 -2.92
C VAL A 442 41.54 -22.65 -4.04
N THR A 443 42.68 -22.00 -3.77
CA THR A 443 43.79 -21.85 -4.72
C THR A 443 45.13 -22.22 -4.09
N ASP A 444 46.09 -22.63 -4.93
CA ASP A 444 47.49 -22.82 -4.52
C ASP A 444 48.26 -21.49 -4.36
N ALA A 445 49.49 -21.54 -3.87
CA ALA A 445 50.37 -20.38 -3.72
C ALA A 445 50.81 -19.70 -5.04
N ALA A 446 50.44 -20.25 -6.21
CA ALA A 446 50.63 -19.66 -7.53
C ALA A 446 49.33 -19.10 -8.14
N GLY A 447 48.19 -19.26 -7.46
CA GLY A 447 46.86 -18.80 -7.89
C GLY A 447 46.10 -19.77 -8.80
N ASN A 448 46.50 -21.03 -8.89
CA ASN A 448 45.73 -22.06 -9.60
C ASN A 448 44.58 -22.56 -8.71
N GLU A 449 43.37 -22.73 -9.27
CA GLU A 449 42.24 -23.30 -8.54
C GLU A 449 42.46 -24.79 -8.25
N LEU A 450 42.28 -25.18 -6.98
CA LEU A 450 42.34 -26.57 -6.49
C LEU A 450 40.95 -27.17 -6.25
N GLY A 451 39.94 -26.32 -6.07
CA GLY A 451 38.54 -26.69 -5.95
C GLY A 451 37.66 -25.50 -5.53
N SER A 452 36.36 -25.60 -5.81
CA SER A 452 35.36 -24.61 -5.40
C SER A 452 34.04 -25.30 -5.04
N VAL A 453 33.21 -24.64 -4.21
CA VAL A 453 31.88 -25.13 -3.82
C VAL A 453 30.94 -23.98 -3.44
N THR A 454 29.65 -24.14 -3.72
CA THR A 454 28.61 -23.25 -3.17
C THR A 454 28.33 -23.62 -1.71
N VAL A 455 28.24 -22.61 -0.84
CA VAL A 455 28.01 -22.74 0.61
C VAL A 455 26.55 -23.10 0.89
N GLY A 456 26.33 -23.99 1.87
CA GLY A 456 24.98 -24.43 2.26
C GLY A 456 24.13 -23.35 2.92
N GLU A 457 22.81 -23.59 3.01
CA GLU A 457 21.86 -22.72 3.72
C GLU A 457 22.17 -22.55 5.22
N ASP A 458 22.96 -23.45 5.79
CA ASP A 458 23.44 -23.39 7.18
C ASP A 458 24.79 -22.65 7.34
N GLY A 459 25.33 -22.08 6.26
CA GLY A 459 26.62 -21.38 6.22
C GLY A 459 27.84 -22.30 6.24
N SER A 460 27.67 -23.63 6.19
CA SER A 460 28.78 -24.59 6.15
C SER A 460 29.21 -24.95 4.74
N PHE A 461 30.48 -25.33 4.57
CA PHE A 461 30.99 -25.85 3.30
C PHE A 461 32.06 -26.94 3.46
N SER A 462 32.24 -27.73 2.40
CA SER A 462 33.37 -28.65 2.23
C SER A 462 33.77 -28.66 0.75
N VAL A 463 34.96 -28.14 0.44
CA VAL A 463 35.57 -28.15 -0.90
C VAL A 463 36.41 -29.42 -1.03
N PRO A 464 36.13 -30.34 -1.96
CA PRO A 464 37.02 -31.45 -2.27
C PRO A 464 38.25 -30.95 -3.02
N LEU A 465 39.43 -31.46 -2.68
CA LEU A 465 40.71 -31.13 -3.33
C LEU A 465 41.16 -32.26 -4.26
N SER A 466 41.81 -31.90 -5.37
CA SER A 466 42.49 -32.86 -6.24
C SER A 466 43.72 -32.21 -6.91
N PRO A 467 44.96 -32.64 -6.60
CA PRO A 467 45.35 -33.70 -5.67
C PRO A 467 45.02 -33.38 -4.21
N ALA A 468 45.15 -34.38 -3.33
CA ALA A 468 45.17 -34.17 -1.88
C ALA A 468 46.49 -33.48 -1.47
N LEU A 469 46.44 -32.69 -0.40
CA LEU A 469 47.58 -31.92 0.12
C LEU A 469 48.06 -32.51 1.45
N THR A 470 49.26 -33.08 1.46
CA THR A 470 49.79 -33.87 2.59
C THR A 470 51.27 -33.59 2.90
N ASN A 471 51.83 -32.53 2.34
CA ASN A 471 53.26 -32.18 2.37
C ASN A 471 53.47 -30.73 2.85
N GLY A 472 52.60 -30.24 3.75
CA GLY A 472 52.69 -28.88 4.30
C GLY A 472 52.41 -27.77 3.28
N GLU A 473 51.65 -28.03 2.23
CA GLU A 473 51.30 -27.02 1.22
C GLU A 473 50.44 -25.90 1.80
N THR A 474 50.71 -24.65 1.42
CA THR A 474 49.87 -23.50 1.79
C THR A 474 48.88 -23.18 0.67
N ILE A 475 47.61 -23.07 1.04
CA ILE A 475 46.50 -22.70 0.16
C ILE A 475 45.90 -21.35 0.56
N THR A 476 45.24 -20.72 -0.41
CA THR A 476 44.56 -19.43 -0.26
C THR A 476 43.08 -19.59 -0.62
N THR A 477 42.19 -19.18 0.27
CA THR A 477 40.73 -19.33 0.13
C THR A 477 40.04 -17.97 0.11
N VAL A 478 39.08 -17.79 -0.80
CA VAL A 478 38.21 -16.61 -0.91
C VAL A 478 36.74 -17.02 -0.97
N VAL A 479 35.85 -16.12 -0.58
CA VAL A 479 34.39 -16.20 -0.76
C VAL A 479 33.98 -15.22 -1.86
N THR A 480 33.09 -15.63 -2.76
CA THR A 480 32.43 -14.77 -3.76
C THR A 480 30.93 -14.85 -3.57
N ASP A 481 30.23 -13.74 -3.38
CA ASP A 481 28.77 -13.72 -3.19
C ASP A 481 27.99 -13.98 -4.50
N THR A 482 26.67 -13.79 -4.47
CA THR A 482 25.81 -14.01 -5.65
C THR A 482 25.79 -12.85 -6.65
N ALA A 483 26.28 -11.66 -6.26
CA ALA A 483 26.45 -10.49 -7.11
C ALA A 483 27.81 -10.45 -7.82
N GLY A 484 28.82 -11.12 -7.26
CA GLY A 484 30.19 -11.19 -7.72
C GLY A 484 31.21 -10.44 -6.86
N ASN A 485 30.86 -9.93 -5.68
CA ASN A 485 31.84 -9.31 -4.78
C ASN A 485 32.68 -10.42 -4.10
N VAL A 486 33.99 -10.16 -3.93
CA VAL A 486 34.97 -11.15 -3.47
C VAL A 486 35.60 -10.70 -2.15
N SER A 487 35.64 -11.60 -1.17
CA SER A 487 36.23 -11.37 0.16
C SER A 487 37.74 -11.09 0.11
N GLU A 488 38.28 -10.56 1.21
CA GLU A 488 39.72 -10.74 1.48
C GLU A 488 40.07 -12.24 1.59
N SER A 489 41.34 -12.58 1.35
CA SER A 489 41.79 -13.97 1.25
C SER A 489 42.35 -14.52 2.58
N THR A 490 41.89 -15.69 3.00
CA THR A 490 42.45 -16.41 4.17
C THR A 490 43.41 -17.51 3.71
N THR A 491 44.58 -17.62 4.33
CA THR A 491 45.59 -18.66 4.03
C THR A 491 45.68 -19.70 5.15
N ILE A 492 45.78 -20.98 4.79
CA ILE A 492 46.02 -22.10 5.73
C ILE A 492 47.03 -23.08 5.14
N THR A 493 47.66 -23.88 6.00
CA THR A 493 48.69 -24.87 5.63
C THR A 493 48.17 -26.29 5.88
N ALA A 494 48.42 -27.20 4.94
CA ALA A 494 48.06 -28.60 5.01
C ALA A 494 48.79 -29.34 6.16
N PRO A 495 48.23 -30.45 6.68
CA PRO A 495 49.00 -31.37 7.49
C PRO A 495 50.15 -31.94 6.66
N ASP A 496 51.30 -32.18 7.30
CA ASP A 496 52.42 -32.87 6.67
C ASP A 496 52.52 -34.30 7.21
N SER A 497 52.09 -35.25 6.38
CA SER A 497 52.13 -36.70 6.65
C SER A 497 52.93 -37.46 5.60
N THR A 498 53.67 -36.74 4.76
CA THR A 498 54.43 -37.33 3.65
C THR A 498 55.74 -37.89 4.16
N ILE A 499 55.82 -39.21 4.27
CA ILE A 499 57.03 -39.90 4.76
C ILE A 499 58.24 -39.58 3.86
N PRO A 500 59.37 -39.10 4.43
CA PRO A 500 60.56 -38.76 3.66
C PRO A 500 61.19 -39.99 3.01
N ALA A 501 61.90 -39.76 1.90
CA ALA A 501 62.60 -40.82 1.19
C ALA A 501 63.68 -41.49 2.06
N VAL A 502 63.88 -42.79 1.87
CA VAL A 502 64.94 -43.54 2.56
C VAL A 502 66.33 -42.99 2.23
N PRO A 503 67.29 -43.01 3.17
CA PRO A 503 68.60 -42.41 2.96
C PRO A 503 69.37 -43.11 1.83
N GLY A 504 69.73 -42.32 0.81
CA GLY A 504 70.43 -42.75 -0.40
C GLY A 504 71.95 -42.74 -0.27
N GLU A 505 72.62 -43.35 -1.25
CA GLU A 505 74.10 -43.40 -1.40
C GLU A 505 74.89 -43.79 -0.13
N LEU A 506 74.24 -44.57 0.75
CA LEU A 506 74.70 -44.91 2.08
C LEU A 506 76.04 -45.69 2.08
N ALA A 507 77.05 -45.12 2.74
CA ALA A 507 78.39 -45.71 2.86
C ALA A 507 79.01 -45.44 4.24
N ILE A 508 79.65 -46.46 4.82
CA ILE A 508 80.49 -46.35 6.03
C ILE A 508 81.94 -46.08 5.60
N ALA A 509 82.64 -45.20 6.31
CA ALA A 509 84.06 -44.92 6.08
C ALA A 509 84.93 -46.18 6.27
N GLN A 510 86.04 -46.31 5.53
CA GLN A 510 86.89 -47.52 5.59
C GLN A 510 87.50 -47.76 7.00
N ASP A 511 87.66 -46.71 7.80
CA ASP A 511 88.13 -46.78 9.19
C ASP A 511 87.00 -46.92 10.22
N GLY A 512 85.75 -47.05 9.77
CA GLY A 512 84.56 -47.19 10.61
C GLY A 512 84.09 -45.91 11.30
N THR A 513 84.71 -44.75 11.05
CA THR A 513 84.50 -43.53 11.88
C THR A 513 83.30 -42.67 11.49
N SER A 514 82.63 -42.94 10.36
CA SER A 514 81.41 -42.22 9.97
C SER A 514 80.52 -43.01 9.01
N VAL A 515 79.25 -42.59 8.93
CA VAL A 515 78.28 -42.96 7.89
C VAL A 515 77.98 -41.73 7.06
N SER A 516 77.99 -41.86 5.73
CA SER A 516 77.70 -40.78 4.78
C SER A 516 76.65 -41.22 3.77
N GLY A 517 75.94 -40.27 3.17
CA GLY A 517 74.92 -40.53 2.17
C GLY A 517 74.16 -39.26 1.76
N THR A 518 72.99 -39.45 1.15
CA THR A 518 72.07 -38.39 0.73
C THR A 518 70.68 -38.59 1.35
N ALA A 519 70.00 -37.48 1.67
CA ALA A 519 68.61 -37.49 2.11
C ALA A 519 67.95 -36.13 1.83
N GLU A 520 66.73 -35.92 2.31
CA GLU A 520 66.02 -34.65 2.18
C GLU A 520 66.70 -33.52 2.97
N ALA A 521 66.86 -32.35 2.36
CA ALA A 521 67.52 -31.21 2.99
C ALA A 521 66.76 -30.72 4.23
N GLY A 522 67.46 -30.49 5.34
CA GLY A 522 66.86 -30.08 6.61
C GLY A 522 66.18 -31.19 7.42
N SER A 523 66.01 -32.39 6.86
CA SER A 523 65.63 -33.60 7.62
C SER A 523 66.77 -34.02 8.57
N THR A 524 66.47 -34.92 9.51
CA THR A 524 67.45 -35.53 10.42
C THR A 524 67.66 -37.00 10.07
N VAL A 525 68.91 -37.38 9.82
CA VAL A 525 69.32 -38.78 9.67
C VAL A 525 69.75 -39.33 11.03
N THR A 526 69.23 -40.50 11.39
CA THR A 526 69.58 -41.21 12.63
C THR A 526 70.08 -42.62 12.32
N VAL A 527 71.23 -42.98 12.89
CA VAL A 527 71.89 -44.29 12.75
C VAL A 527 71.76 -45.08 14.06
N THR A 528 71.36 -46.34 13.98
CA THR A 528 71.28 -47.27 15.11
C THR A 528 72.07 -48.55 14.88
N ASP A 529 72.43 -49.25 15.96
CA ASP A 529 72.89 -50.63 15.89
C ASP A 529 71.75 -51.63 15.58
N GLY A 530 72.10 -52.90 15.38
CA GLY A 530 71.14 -54.00 15.20
C GLY A 530 70.32 -54.39 16.43
N ALA A 531 70.48 -53.70 17.56
CA ALA A 531 69.63 -53.81 18.75
C ALA A 531 68.71 -52.59 18.96
N GLY A 532 68.83 -51.55 18.11
CA GLY A 532 68.04 -50.33 18.15
C GLY A 532 68.61 -49.20 19.02
N ASN A 533 69.88 -49.29 19.46
CA ASN A 533 70.54 -48.20 20.18
C ASN A 533 71.06 -47.16 19.18
N GLU A 534 70.82 -45.86 19.43
CA GLU A 534 71.39 -44.79 18.60
C GLU A 534 72.92 -44.75 18.69
N LEU A 535 73.57 -44.70 17.53
CA LEU A 535 75.02 -44.55 17.37
C LEU A 535 75.42 -43.12 16.99
N GLY A 536 74.51 -42.38 16.37
CA GLY A 536 74.65 -40.96 16.06
C GLY A 536 73.54 -40.46 15.13
N SER A 537 73.37 -39.14 15.10
CA SER A 537 72.39 -38.45 14.25
C SER A 537 72.94 -37.12 13.73
N VAL A 538 72.39 -36.63 12.61
CA VAL A 538 72.78 -35.34 12.01
C VAL A 538 71.64 -34.75 11.17
N THR A 539 71.50 -33.43 11.16
CA THR A 539 70.63 -32.72 10.20
C THR A 539 71.31 -32.66 8.83
N VAL A 540 70.55 -32.91 7.77
CA VAL A 540 71.03 -32.97 6.39
C VAL A 540 71.20 -31.57 5.80
N GLY A 541 72.26 -31.36 5.03
CA GLY A 541 72.60 -30.06 4.44
C GLY A 541 71.61 -29.59 3.36
N GLU A 542 71.68 -28.30 3.01
CA GLU A 542 70.88 -27.71 1.90
C GLU A 542 71.17 -28.36 0.53
N ASP A 543 72.31 -29.05 0.38
CA ASP A 543 72.68 -29.82 -0.80
C ASP A 543 72.20 -31.28 -0.79
N GLY A 544 71.45 -31.68 0.25
CA GLY A 544 70.95 -33.04 0.44
C GLY A 544 72.00 -34.05 0.94
N SER A 545 73.22 -33.62 1.26
CA SER A 545 74.28 -34.50 1.76
C SER A 545 74.34 -34.58 3.29
N PHE A 546 74.82 -35.71 3.82
CA PHE A 546 75.05 -35.87 5.26
C PHE A 546 76.30 -36.72 5.58
N SER A 547 76.82 -36.55 6.80
CA SER A 547 77.87 -37.38 7.39
C SER A 547 77.70 -37.48 8.91
N VAL A 548 77.20 -38.61 9.40
CA VAL A 548 77.07 -38.94 10.83
C VAL A 548 78.41 -39.48 11.35
N PRO A 549 79.07 -38.86 12.33
CA PRO A 549 80.26 -39.42 12.98
C PRO A 549 79.88 -40.57 13.93
N LEU A 550 80.71 -41.62 13.97
CA LEU A 550 80.53 -42.80 14.82
C LEU A 550 81.60 -42.86 15.92
N SER A 551 81.19 -43.25 17.13
CA SER A 551 82.10 -43.46 18.27
C SER A 551 81.50 -44.48 19.26
N PRO A 552 82.02 -45.73 19.33
CA PRO A 552 83.21 -46.25 18.66
C PRO A 552 83.06 -46.37 17.14
N ALA A 553 84.19 -46.53 16.45
CA ALA A 553 84.22 -46.86 15.03
C ALA A 553 83.79 -48.33 14.82
N LEU A 554 83.07 -48.60 13.74
CA LEU A 554 82.57 -49.93 13.38
C LEU A 554 83.49 -50.59 12.35
N THR A 555 84.13 -51.69 12.73
CA THR A 555 85.27 -52.27 11.98
C THR A 555 85.32 -53.80 11.99
N ASN A 556 84.26 -54.46 12.48
CA ASN A 556 84.12 -55.91 12.73
C ASN A 556 82.87 -56.46 11.99
N GLY A 557 82.50 -55.90 10.84
CA GLY A 557 81.30 -56.32 10.09
C GLY A 557 79.98 -56.07 10.83
N GLU A 558 79.94 -55.08 11.74
CA GLU A 558 78.72 -54.70 12.44
C GLU A 558 77.64 -54.23 11.45
N THR A 559 76.38 -54.57 11.73
CA THR A 559 75.25 -54.14 10.90
C THR A 559 74.54 -52.98 11.58
N ILE A 560 74.37 -51.88 10.85
CA ILE A 560 73.66 -50.68 11.29
C ILE A 560 72.40 -50.46 10.46
N THR A 561 71.47 -49.74 11.07
CA THR A 561 70.21 -49.32 10.46
C THR A 561 70.16 -47.79 10.44
N THR A 562 69.59 -47.20 9.40
CA THR A 562 69.51 -45.74 9.22
C THR A 562 68.10 -45.35 8.77
N VAL A 563 67.57 -44.30 9.38
CA VAL A 563 66.27 -43.68 9.03
C VAL A 563 66.45 -42.18 8.82
N VAL A 564 65.54 -41.60 8.05
CA VAL A 564 65.37 -40.14 7.88
C VAL A 564 64.10 -39.73 8.61
N THR A 565 64.14 -38.62 9.34
CA THR A 565 62.98 -37.96 9.95
C THR A 565 62.86 -36.54 9.41
N ASP A 566 61.71 -36.16 8.86
CA ASP A 566 61.49 -34.82 8.31
C ASP A 566 61.28 -33.73 9.40
N ALA A 567 60.86 -32.54 8.99
CA ALA A 567 60.58 -31.42 9.89
C ALA A 567 59.24 -31.53 10.66
N ALA A 568 58.30 -32.35 10.18
CA ALA A 568 57.00 -32.62 10.82
C ALA A 568 57.08 -33.77 11.83
N GLY A 569 58.05 -34.66 11.67
CA GLY A 569 58.28 -35.86 12.47
C GLY A 569 57.95 -37.18 11.75
N ASN A 570 57.65 -37.19 10.45
CA ASN A 570 57.43 -38.44 9.72
C ASN A 570 58.78 -39.15 9.49
N VAL A 571 58.79 -40.48 9.59
CA VAL A 571 60.02 -41.29 9.59
C VAL A 571 60.02 -42.24 8.39
N SER A 572 61.12 -42.27 7.64
CA SER A 572 61.32 -43.14 6.47
C SER A 572 61.28 -44.63 6.83
N GLU A 573 61.10 -45.48 5.81
CA GLU A 573 61.53 -46.88 5.94
C GLU A 573 63.04 -46.95 6.27
N SER A 574 63.45 -48.02 6.94
CA SER A 574 64.81 -48.17 7.44
C SER A 574 65.73 -48.86 6.43
N THR A 575 66.89 -48.26 6.17
CA THR A 575 67.93 -48.85 5.31
C THR A 575 69.04 -49.46 6.17
N THR A 576 69.50 -50.65 5.81
CA THR A 576 70.48 -51.42 6.58
C THR A 576 71.76 -51.65 5.78
N ILE A 577 72.92 -51.38 6.39
CA ILE A 577 74.25 -51.59 5.78
C ILE A 577 75.21 -52.23 6.79
N THR A 578 76.26 -52.88 6.27
CA THR A 578 77.27 -53.59 7.06
C THR A 578 78.61 -52.85 7.00
N ALA A 579 79.26 -52.71 8.16
CA ALA A 579 80.58 -52.09 8.28
C ALA A 579 81.67 -52.90 7.55
N PRO A 580 82.77 -52.26 7.14
CA PRO A 580 83.96 -52.99 6.70
C PRO A 580 84.47 -53.86 7.86
N ASP A 581 84.71 -55.14 7.62
CA ASP A 581 85.56 -55.91 8.53
C ASP A 581 87.03 -55.63 8.20
N SER A 582 87.74 -55.11 9.18
CA SER A 582 89.17 -54.82 9.16
C SER A 582 89.89 -55.31 10.42
N THR A 583 89.20 -56.12 11.22
CA THR A 583 89.81 -56.78 12.37
C THR A 583 90.87 -57.78 11.92
N ILE A 584 91.91 -57.93 12.73
CA ILE A 584 92.94 -58.94 12.50
C ILE A 584 92.54 -60.17 13.30
N PRO A 585 92.35 -61.34 12.66
CA PRO A 585 91.88 -62.53 13.34
C PRO A 585 92.71 -62.91 14.57
N ALA A 586 92.05 -63.42 15.60
CA ALA A 586 92.70 -63.78 16.85
C ALA A 586 93.84 -64.80 16.62
N VAL A 587 94.97 -64.58 17.32
CA VAL A 587 96.16 -65.46 17.20
C VAL A 587 95.77 -66.90 17.56
N PRO A 588 96.05 -67.90 16.69
CA PRO A 588 95.67 -69.29 16.92
C PRO A 588 96.12 -69.85 18.28
N GLY A 589 95.16 -70.38 19.02
CA GLY A 589 95.30 -70.97 20.35
C GLY A 589 95.42 -72.50 20.32
N GLU A 590 95.67 -73.06 21.51
CA GLU A 590 95.69 -74.51 21.79
C GLU A 590 96.54 -75.37 20.82
N LEU A 591 97.58 -74.76 20.24
CA LEU A 591 98.40 -75.35 19.19
C LEU A 591 99.08 -76.65 19.63
N ALA A 592 98.77 -77.73 18.91
CA ALA A 592 99.36 -79.06 19.09
C ALA A 592 99.85 -79.61 17.74
N ILE A 593 101.03 -80.22 17.73
CA ILE A 593 101.56 -80.97 16.58
C ILE A 593 101.28 -82.46 16.82
N ALA A 594 100.82 -83.18 15.80
CA ALA A 594 100.61 -84.62 15.89
C ALA A 594 101.92 -85.38 16.23
N GLN A 595 101.81 -86.54 16.90
CA GLN A 595 102.99 -87.25 17.44
C GLN A 595 103.93 -87.82 16.34
N ASP A 596 103.38 -88.07 15.16
CA ASP A 596 104.09 -88.45 13.93
C ASP A 596 104.61 -87.24 13.13
N GLY A 597 104.21 -86.02 13.50
CA GLY A 597 104.59 -84.77 12.84
C GLY A 597 103.77 -84.43 11.60
N THR A 598 102.63 -85.10 11.34
CA THR A 598 101.87 -84.95 10.08
C THR A 598 100.61 -84.08 10.19
N SER A 599 100.42 -83.31 11.27
CA SER A 599 99.43 -82.22 11.30
C SER A 599 99.71 -81.23 12.42
N VAL A 600 99.09 -80.05 12.32
CA VAL A 600 98.98 -79.04 13.39
C VAL A 600 97.51 -78.72 13.63
N SER A 601 97.03 -78.96 14.85
CA SER A 601 95.67 -78.63 15.28
C SER A 601 95.66 -77.53 16.33
N GLY A 602 94.53 -76.85 16.47
CA GLY A 602 94.31 -75.86 17.51
C GLY A 602 92.95 -75.19 17.41
N THR A 603 92.82 -74.04 18.05
CA THR A 603 91.66 -73.15 17.96
C THR A 603 92.04 -71.83 17.29
N ALA A 604 91.10 -71.23 16.58
CA ALA A 604 91.26 -69.95 15.91
C ALA A 604 89.87 -69.35 15.63
N GLU A 605 89.82 -68.20 14.99
CA GLU A 605 88.57 -67.52 14.67
C GLU A 605 87.82 -68.24 13.54
N ALA A 606 86.53 -68.52 13.72
CA ALA A 606 85.71 -69.25 12.76
C ALA A 606 85.70 -68.55 11.38
N GLY A 607 85.84 -69.32 10.29
CA GLY A 607 85.93 -68.77 8.93
C GLY A 607 87.25 -68.07 8.58
N SER A 608 88.12 -67.77 9.56
CA SER A 608 89.50 -67.36 9.26
C SER A 608 90.30 -68.51 8.64
N THR A 609 91.48 -68.22 8.10
CA THR A 609 92.34 -69.26 7.47
C THR A 609 93.68 -69.34 8.20
N VAL A 610 93.98 -70.52 8.74
CA VAL A 610 95.23 -70.80 9.44
C VAL A 610 96.21 -71.46 8.47
N THR A 611 97.34 -70.82 8.24
CA THR A 611 98.43 -71.32 7.41
C THR A 611 99.66 -71.64 8.26
N VAL A 612 100.17 -72.87 8.15
CA VAL A 612 101.39 -73.32 8.84
C VAL A 612 102.58 -73.10 7.89
N THR A 613 103.67 -72.52 8.41
CA THR A 613 104.90 -72.24 7.65
C THR A 613 106.13 -72.82 8.33
N ASP A 614 107.18 -73.08 7.55
CA ASP A 614 108.50 -73.42 8.09
C ASP A 614 109.28 -72.18 8.56
N ALA A 615 110.44 -72.40 9.20
CA ALA A 615 111.28 -71.32 9.71
C ALA A 615 111.96 -70.45 8.62
N ALA A 616 111.75 -70.75 7.33
CA ALA A 616 112.16 -69.93 6.19
C ALA A 616 110.98 -69.21 5.52
N GLY A 617 109.74 -69.43 5.98
CA GLY A 617 108.52 -68.84 5.44
C GLY A 617 107.87 -69.61 4.30
N ASN A 618 108.27 -70.86 4.03
CA ASN A 618 107.57 -71.71 3.08
C ASN A 618 106.27 -72.24 3.70
N GLU A 619 105.17 -72.21 2.96
CA GLU A 619 103.91 -72.84 3.38
C GLU A 619 104.06 -74.37 3.43
N LEU A 620 103.62 -74.95 4.55
CA LEU A 620 103.55 -76.40 4.76
C LEU A 620 102.12 -76.93 4.55
N GLY A 621 101.12 -76.13 4.92
CA GLY A 621 99.70 -76.40 4.67
C GLY A 621 98.82 -75.27 5.18
N SER A 622 97.55 -75.24 4.76
CA SER A 622 96.57 -74.24 5.17
C SER A 622 95.17 -74.84 5.28
N VAL A 623 94.34 -74.31 6.18
CA VAL A 623 92.93 -74.70 6.34
C VAL A 623 92.07 -73.52 6.82
N THR A 624 90.83 -73.46 6.34
CA THR A 624 89.80 -72.57 6.91
C THR A 624 89.26 -73.17 8.20
N VAL A 625 89.12 -72.35 9.24
CA VAL A 625 88.67 -72.74 10.59
C VAL A 625 87.16 -73.02 10.57
N GLY A 626 86.73 -74.08 11.27
CA GLY A 626 85.31 -74.45 11.36
C GLY A 626 84.46 -73.43 12.13
N GLU A 627 83.14 -73.53 12.01
CA GLU A 627 82.17 -72.73 12.78
C GLU A 627 82.28 -72.95 14.31
N ASP A 628 82.89 -74.07 14.73
CA ASP A 628 83.20 -74.36 16.14
C ASP A 628 84.52 -73.75 16.64
N GLY A 629 85.22 -72.98 15.80
CA GLY A 629 86.50 -72.35 16.12
C GLY A 629 87.69 -73.32 16.13
N THR A 630 87.53 -74.57 15.70
CA THR A 630 88.61 -75.56 15.66
C THR A 630 89.22 -75.71 14.27
N PHE A 631 90.49 -76.13 14.21
CA PHE A 631 91.17 -76.44 12.96
C PHE A 631 92.18 -77.59 13.10
N ASN A 632 92.51 -78.23 11.97
CA ASN A 632 93.64 -79.13 11.83
C ASN A 632 94.22 -79.01 10.40
N VAL A 633 95.42 -78.45 10.29
CA VAL A 633 96.21 -78.38 9.05
C VAL A 633 97.00 -79.69 8.90
N PRO A 634 96.79 -80.49 7.84
CA PRO A 634 97.54 -81.72 7.55
C PRO A 634 98.86 -81.48 6.80
#